data_AF-A0A344J5C8-F1
#
_entry.id   AF-A0A344J5C8-F1
#
_cell.length_a   1.000
_cell.length_b   1.000
_cell.length_c   1.000
_cell.angle_alpha   90.00
_cell.angle_beta   90.00
_cell.angle_gamma   90.00
#
_symmetry.space_group_name_H-M   'P 1'
#
loop_
_entity.id
_entity.type
_entity.pdbx_description
1 polymer ?
#
loop_
_entity_poly.entity_id
_entity_poly.type
_entity_poly.pdbx_seq_one_letter_code
_entity_poly.pdbx_strand_id
1 'polypeptide(L)'
;MRQVFTSPRLANVEAVAKLLEDAGIATKISNGRSYRGKFDRGISYREGGGEGNHAAVWVLRSEDQPQARAMLREAGLLDSTRPDQQRDSFLPEHLRVGGAASGPAKRWLSPGRLKVLLLIGIAFAMALITLWQRRPTAPVATAPVASSPATPVIRGPEVLAARTAAPVVQRVDVPSALATLLIARAVRERSIDEACVRVDEEAPSERVIELLAKAGKPKLADAARCGEGTELPRIDIDEYMTDGSGVGTVRMRVHQGAMRIDQRFDVERQGHDWRVTGSTRR
;
A
#
# COMPACT_ATOMS: atom_id res chain seq x y z
N MET A 1 11.53 -10.99 39.76
CA MET A 1 12.13 -10.95 38.41
C MET A 1 11.40 -9.95 37.52
N ARG A 2 12.13 -9.14 36.77
CA ARG A 2 11.56 -8.13 35.86
C ARG A 2 12.27 -8.16 34.51
N GLN A 3 11.51 -8.02 33.42
CA GLN A 3 12.05 -7.96 32.07
C GLN A 3 12.79 -6.64 31.85
N VAL A 4 13.99 -6.72 31.29
CA VAL A 4 14.84 -5.55 30.99
C VAL A 4 15.10 -5.38 29.51
N PHE A 5 15.09 -6.47 28.74
CA PHE A 5 15.37 -6.45 27.30
C PHE A 5 14.64 -7.59 26.60
N THR A 6 14.19 -7.37 25.37
CA THR A 6 13.66 -8.41 24.48
C THR A 6 14.08 -8.15 23.06
N SER A 7 14.33 -9.22 22.31
CA SER A 7 14.67 -9.13 20.90
C SER A 7 14.15 -10.36 20.16
N PRO A 8 13.75 -10.21 18.89
CA PRO A 8 13.47 -11.35 18.02
C PRO A 8 14.71 -12.19 17.75
N ARG A 9 15.92 -11.63 17.89
CA ARG A 9 17.19 -12.37 17.69
C ARG A 9 17.72 -12.89 19.01
N LEU A 10 17.73 -14.22 19.15
CA LEU A 10 18.26 -14.90 20.33
C LEU A 10 19.71 -14.52 20.65
N ALA A 11 20.57 -14.40 19.64
CA ALA A 11 21.97 -14.03 19.82
C ALA A 11 22.14 -12.67 20.52
N ASN A 12 21.25 -11.71 20.26
CA ASN A 12 21.30 -10.40 20.93
C ASN A 12 20.92 -10.54 22.42
N VAL A 13 19.93 -11.38 22.73
CA VAL A 13 19.50 -11.65 24.11
C VAL A 13 20.58 -12.39 24.89
N GLU A 14 21.26 -13.36 24.27
CA GLU A 14 22.41 -14.06 24.85
C GLU A 14 23.58 -13.09 25.12
N ALA A 15 23.89 -12.19 24.18
CA ALA A 15 24.93 -11.18 24.35
C ALA A 15 24.61 -10.18 25.48
N VAL A 16 23.35 -9.75 25.59
CA VAL A 16 22.90 -8.88 26.68
C VAL A 16 22.92 -9.58 28.04
N ALA A 17 22.48 -10.84 28.10
CA ALA A 17 22.54 -11.62 29.32
C ALA A 17 23.99 -11.76 29.80
N LYS A 18 24.91 -12.08 28.89
CA LYS A 18 26.34 -12.14 29.19
C LYS A 18 26.90 -10.81 29.70
N LEU A 19 26.56 -9.68 29.06
CA LEU A 19 26.98 -8.35 29.50
C LEU A 19 26.54 -8.04 30.93
N LEU A 20 25.31 -8.43 31.30
CA LEU A 20 24.79 -8.21 32.65
C LEU A 20 25.40 -9.19 33.67
N GLU A 21 25.64 -10.44 33.28
CA GLU A 21 26.33 -11.44 34.10
C GLU A 21 27.78 -11.06 34.39
N ASP A 22 28.50 -10.54 33.39
CA ASP A 22 29.87 -10.03 33.54
C ASP A 22 29.92 -8.84 34.52
N ALA A 23 28.82 -8.09 34.66
CA ALA A 23 28.64 -7.03 35.64
C ALA A 23 28.15 -7.51 37.02
N GLY A 24 28.04 -8.83 37.23
CA GLY A 24 27.61 -9.44 38.48
C GLY A 24 26.09 -9.44 38.71
N ILE A 25 25.29 -9.12 37.69
CA ILE A 25 23.83 -9.07 37.77
C ILE A 25 23.24 -10.43 37.42
N ALA A 26 22.44 -11.02 38.31
CA ALA A 26 21.83 -12.32 38.07
C ALA A 26 20.69 -12.22 37.05
N THR A 27 20.83 -12.89 35.89
CA THR A 27 19.83 -12.87 34.81
C THR A 27 19.26 -14.25 34.47
N LYS A 28 18.09 -14.26 33.81
CA LYS A 28 17.43 -15.44 33.26
C LYS A 28 16.92 -15.13 31.85
N ILE A 29 17.20 -16.02 30.91
CA ILE A 29 16.70 -15.93 29.54
C ILE A 29 15.39 -16.73 29.42
N SER A 30 14.35 -16.11 28.86
CA SER A 30 13.12 -16.80 28.43
C SER A 30 13.11 -16.97 26.91
N ASN A 31 12.45 -18.02 26.41
CA ASN A 31 12.42 -18.39 24.99
C ASN A 31 13.84 -18.53 24.39
N GLY A 32 14.75 -19.09 25.20
CA GLY A 32 16.14 -19.36 24.82
C GLY A 32 16.30 -20.60 23.93
N ARG A 33 17.55 -20.92 23.60
CA ARG A 33 17.91 -22.11 22.80
C ARG A 33 17.40 -23.38 23.49
N SER A 34 16.33 -23.98 22.99
CA SER A 34 15.85 -25.25 23.52
C SER A 34 16.77 -26.39 23.07
N TYR A 35 17.15 -27.28 23.99
CA TYR A 35 18.04 -28.42 23.75
C TYR A 35 17.53 -29.40 22.64
N ARG A 36 16.26 -29.27 22.21
CA ARG A 36 15.64 -30.12 21.17
C ARG A 36 15.00 -29.36 20.00
N GLY A 37 15.29 -28.08 19.81
CA GLY A 37 14.68 -27.25 18.75
C GLY A 37 15.43 -27.31 17.41
N LYS A 38 14.72 -27.69 16.34
CA LYS A 38 15.20 -27.64 14.95
C LYS A 38 15.69 -26.23 14.57
N PHE A 39 16.73 -26.21 13.74
CA PHE A 39 17.31 -25.12 12.94
C PHE A 39 16.42 -23.86 12.82
N ASP A 40 17.00 -22.69 13.16
CA ASP A 40 16.40 -21.35 13.01
C ASP A 40 15.88 -21.19 11.57
N ARG A 41 14.57 -21.40 11.39
CA ARG A 41 13.89 -21.06 10.13
C ARG A 41 13.80 -19.53 10.15
N GLY A 42 14.49 -18.87 9.22
CA GLY A 42 14.73 -17.42 9.24
C GLY A 42 13.49 -16.60 9.62
N ILE A 43 13.69 -15.57 10.44
CA ILE A 43 12.66 -14.67 10.96
C ILE A 43 11.90 -14.05 9.78
N SER A 44 10.61 -14.36 9.64
CA SER A 44 9.73 -13.71 8.66
C SER A 44 9.20 -12.40 9.24
N TYR A 45 9.57 -11.26 8.63
CA TYR A 45 9.03 -9.93 9.00
C TYR A 45 7.52 -9.76 8.73
N ARG A 46 6.89 -10.75 8.08
CA ARG A 46 5.45 -10.75 7.77
C ARG A 46 4.61 -11.43 8.84
N GLU A 47 5.21 -12.24 9.69
CA GLU A 47 4.51 -12.85 10.83
C GLU A 47 4.57 -11.84 11.98
N GLY A 48 3.43 -11.20 12.27
CA GLY A 48 3.27 -10.42 13.50
C GLY A 48 3.29 -11.37 14.69
N GLY A 49 4.47 -11.88 15.04
CA GLY A 49 4.68 -12.76 16.17
C GLY A 49 4.25 -12.03 17.43
N GLY A 50 3.20 -12.52 18.10
CA GLY A 50 2.80 -12.00 19.39
C GLY A 50 3.98 -11.98 20.36
N GLU A 51 4.00 -11.02 21.28
CA GLU A 51 5.08 -10.79 22.27
C GLU A 51 5.57 -12.07 22.98
N GLY A 52 4.74 -13.11 23.04
CA GLY A 52 5.06 -14.40 23.66
C GLY A 52 6.18 -15.22 23.00
N ASN A 53 6.57 -14.95 21.74
CA ASN A 53 7.59 -15.76 21.06
C ASN A 53 8.99 -15.13 21.01
N HIS A 54 9.18 -13.92 21.54
CA HIS A 54 10.50 -13.28 21.54
C HIS A 54 11.36 -13.76 22.70
N ALA A 55 12.66 -13.88 22.45
CA ALA A 55 13.63 -14.11 23.51
C ALA A 55 13.71 -12.84 24.39
N ALA A 56 13.82 -13.03 25.70
CA ALA A 56 13.88 -11.92 26.65
C ALA A 56 14.80 -12.20 27.83
N VAL A 57 15.45 -11.14 28.32
CA VAL A 57 16.29 -11.17 29.52
C VAL A 57 15.50 -10.61 30.70
N TRP A 58 15.47 -11.39 31.77
CA TRP A 58 14.87 -11.06 33.05
C TRP A 58 15.95 -10.95 34.10
N VAL A 59 15.93 -9.89 34.90
CA VAL A 59 16.78 -9.78 36.08
C VAL A 59 16.08 -10.48 37.24
N LEU A 60 16.77 -11.38 37.96
CA LEU A 60 16.16 -12.14 39.05
C LEU A 60 15.88 -11.23 40.26
N ARG A 61 16.90 -10.48 40.66
CA ARG A 61 16.92 -9.53 41.77
C ARG A 61 16.27 -8.21 41.38
N SER A 62 15.46 -7.63 42.26
CA SER A 62 14.74 -6.40 41.92
C SER A 62 15.62 -5.17 42.13
N GLU A 63 16.55 -5.26 43.08
CA GLU A 63 17.57 -4.28 43.42
C GLU A 63 18.54 -3.99 42.27
N ASP A 64 18.85 -4.98 41.44
CA ASP A 64 19.79 -4.85 40.32
C ASP A 64 19.13 -4.24 39.07
N GLN A 65 17.80 -4.07 39.06
CA GLN A 65 17.05 -3.61 37.90
C GLN A 65 17.43 -2.18 37.44
N PRO A 66 17.58 -1.17 38.33
CA PRO A 66 17.96 0.18 37.93
C PRO A 66 19.37 0.21 37.33
N GLN A 67 20.30 -0.56 37.91
CA GLN A 67 21.68 -0.68 37.44
C GLN A 67 21.74 -1.36 36.08
N ALA A 68 21.03 -2.49 35.89
CA ALA A 68 20.92 -3.16 34.60
C ALA A 68 20.41 -2.21 33.51
N ARG A 69 19.35 -1.43 33.80
CA ARG A 69 18.82 -0.44 32.86
C ARG A 69 19.78 0.72 32.59
N ALA A 70 20.63 1.07 33.56
CA ALA A 70 21.66 2.08 33.34
C ALA A 70 22.73 1.59 32.37
N MET A 71 23.26 0.39 32.59
CA MET A 71 24.24 -0.23 31.70
C MET A 71 23.70 -0.41 30.27
N LEU A 72 22.44 -0.83 30.12
CA LEU A 72 21.83 -0.98 28.80
C LEU A 72 21.64 0.36 28.07
N ARG A 73 21.38 1.45 28.80
CA ARG A 73 21.33 2.80 28.21
C ARG A 73 22.70 3.28 27.78
N GLU A 74 23.73 3.04 28.60
CA GLU A 74 25.12 3.38 28.26
C GLU A 74 25.62 2.61 27.04
N ALA A 75 25.18 1.35 26.88
CA ALA A 75 25.44 0.53 25.70
C ALA A 75 24.60 0.92 24.46
N GLY A 76 23.70 1.90 24.56
CA GLY A 76 22.81 2.31 23.46
C GLY A 76 21.72 1.30 23.10
N LEU A 77 21.45 0.33 23.98
CA LEU A 77 20.43 -0.73 23.77
C LEU A 77 19.03 -0.33 24.25
N LEU A 78 18.94 0.72 25.09
CA LEU A 78 17.68 1.31 25.53
C LEU A 78 17.66 2.80 25.22
N ASP A 79 16.54 3.27 24.70
CA ASP A 79 16.30 4.70 24.51
C ASP A 79 16.26 5.42 25.86
N SER A 80 16.89 6.60 25.89
CA SER A 80 16.85 7.47 27.05
C SER A 80 15.44 8.05 27.18
N THR A 81 14.80 7.87 28.33
CA THR A 81 13.51 8.52 28.64
C THR A 81 13.67 10.00 28.98
N ARG A 82 14.88 10.55 28.88
CA ARG A 82 15.18 11.97 29.08
C ARG A 82 14.95 12.73 27.77
N PRO A 83 14.02 13.71 27.73
CA PRO A 83 13.66 14.44 26.51
C PRO A 83 14.86 15.14 25.84
N ASP A 84 15.86 15.53 26.64
CA ASP A 84 17.08 16.24 26.23
C ASP A 84 18.15 15.33 25.62
N GLN A 85 18.07 14.01 25.86
CA GLN A 85 19.01 13.01 25.36
C GLN A 85 18.35 11.96 24.46
N GLN A 86 17.17 12.27 23.92
CA GLN A 86 16.60 11.57 22.77
C GLN A 86 17.43 11.93 21.53
N ARG A 87 18.69 11.48 21.53
CA ARG A 87 19.67 11.73 20.48
C ARG A 87 19.06 11.28 19.16
N ASP A 88 18.87 12.27 18.28
CA ASP A 88 18.64 12.08 16.85
C ASP A 88 17.41 11.23 16.52
N SER A 89 16.25 11.60 17.08
CA SER A 89 14.98 11.20 16.49
C SER A 89 14.93 11.71 15.04
N PHE A 90 14.98 10.78 14.07
CA PHE A 90 14.84 11.05 12.64
C PHE A 90 13.50 11.69 12.24
N LEU A 91 12.59 11.90 13.21
CA LEU A 91 11.33 12.60 12.99
C LEU A 91 11.48 14.12 13.14
N PRO A 92 11.00 14.89 12.15
CA PRO A 92 11.02 16.35 12.21
C PRO A 92 10.10 16.87 13.33
N GLU A 93 10.54 17.95 13.99
CA GLU A 93 9.94 18.54 15.20
C GLU A 93 8.41 18.68 15.16
N HIS A 94 7.85 19.05 13.99
CA HIS A 94 6.42 19.30 13.82
C HIS A 94 5.54 18.04 13.83
N LEU A 95 6.13 16.84 13.77
CA LEU A 95 5.42 15.57 13.88
C LEU A 95 5.58 14.93 15.26
N ARG A 96 6.26 15.60 16.19
CA ARG A 96 6.42 15.09 17.56
C ARG A 96 5.14 15.34 18.34
N VAL A 97 4.39 14.27 18.58
CA VAL A 97 3.20 14.29 19.43
C VAL A 97 3.64 14.58 20.86
N GLY A 98 3.39 15.80 21.33
CA GLY A 98 3.71 16.27 22.68
C GLY A 98 4.70 17.45 22.75
N GLY A 99 5.31 17.86 21.63
CA GLY A 99 6.15 19.06 21.57
C GLY A 99 5.29 20.33 21.55
N ALA A 100 5.31 21.11 22.63
CA ALA A 100 4.67 22.42 22.68
C ALA A 100 5.27 23.34 21.60
N ALA A 101 4.53 23.52 20.51
CA ALA A 101 4.90 24.43 19.43
C ALA A 101 5.03 25.86 19.96
N SER A 102 6.27 26.34 20.10
CA SER A 102 6.57 27.72 20.44
C SER A 102 7.25 28.38 19.25
N GLY A 103 6.57 29.35 18.63
CA GLY A 103 7.10 30.20 17.57
C GLY A 103 6.05 31.18 17.02
N PRO A 104 6.15 32.49 17.30
CA PRO A 104 5.09 33.45 17.00
C PRO A 104 5.29 34.06 15.59
N ALA A 105 4.63 33.51 14.58
CA ALA A 105 4.52 34.14 13.27
C ALA A 105 3.08 34.64 13.04
N LYS A 106 2.88 35.93 13.33
CA LYS A 106 1.82 36.84 12.88
C LYS A 106 0.53 36.19 12.32
N ARG A 107 -0.25 35.61 13.23
CA ARG A 107 -1.57 35.00 12.98
C ARG A 107 -2.66 36.06 12.81
N TRP A 108 -2.61 36.88 11.75
CA TRP A 108 -3.71 37.83 11.44
C TRP A 108 -4.95 37.13 10.87
N LEU A 109 -4.78 35.98 10.23
CA LEU A 109 -5.88 35.11 9.80
C LEU A 109 -6.15 34.07 10.89
N SER A 110 -6.84 34.49 11.95
CA SER A 110 -7.42 33.55 12.90
C SER A 110 -8.36 32.59 12.16
N PRO A 111 -8.37 31.28 12.48
CA PRO A 111 -9.20 30.28 11.78
C PRO A 111 -10.70 30.59 11.83
N GLY A 112 -11.15 31.42 12.79
CA GLY A 112 -12.53 31.92 12.83
C GLY A 112 -12.84 32.89 11.68
N ARG A 113 -11.95 33.82 11.36
CA ARG A 113 -12.15 34.80 10.26
C ARG A 113 -12.13 34.13 8.88
N LEU A 114 -11.31 33.08 8.71
CA LEU A 114 -11.28 32.29 7.48
C LEU A 114 -12.57 31.49 7.27
N LYS A 115 -13.15 30.90 8.33
CA LYS A 115 -14.45 30.22 8.26
C LYS A 115 -15.59 31.18 7.88
N VAL A 116 -15.59 32.40 8.43
CA VAL A 116 -16.60 33.41 8.09
C VAL A 116 -16.47 33.88 6.63
N LEU A 117 -15.25 34.13 6.16
CA LEU A 117 -15.00 34.48 4.75
C LEU A 117 -15.41 33.37 3.79
N LEU A 118 -15.13 32.10 4.14
CA LEU A 118 -15.55 30.94 3.36
C LEU A 118 -17.08 30.85 3.27
N LEU A 119 -17.79 31.04 4.39
CA LEU A 119 -19.26 31.00 4.42
C LEU A 119 -19.88 32.14 3.61
N ILE A 120 -19.30 33.36 3.66
CA ILE A 120 -19.74 34.49 2.83
C ILE A 120 -19.51 34.17 1.34
N GLY A 121 -18.35 33.58 0.99
CA GLY A 121 -18.06 33.17 -0.38
C GLY A 121 -19.04 32.13 -0.92
N ILE A 122 -19.38 31.11 -0.11
CA ILE A 122 -20.36 30.09 -0.48
C ILE A 122 -21.77 30.70 -0.63
N ALA A 123 -22.17 31.61 0.28
CA ALA A 123 -23.46 32.30 0.18
C ALA A 123 -23.55 33.16 -1.09
N PHE A 124 -22.45 33.85 -1.45
CA PHE A 124 -22.39 34.65 -2.68
C PHE A 124 -22.45 33.79 -3.94
N ALA A 125 -21.77 32.63 -3.94
CA ALA A 125 -21.84 31.67 -5.03
C ALA A 125 -23.26 31.11 -5.21
N MET A 126 -23.96 30.76 -4.12
CA MET A 126 -25.37 30.35 -4.19
C MET A 126 -26.29 31.46 -4.70
N ALA A 127 -26.08 32.71 -4.28
CA ALA A 127 -26.84 33.85 -4.78
C ALA A 127 -26.62 34.07 -6.28
N LEU A 128 -25.39 33.88 -6.78
CA LEU A 128 -25.08 33.98 -8.20
C LEU A 128 -25.74 32.85 -9.01
N ILE A 129 -25.67 31.61 -8.51
CA ILE A 129 -26.27 30.43 -9.14
C ILE A 129 -27.79 30.56 -9.22
N THR A 130 -28.45 30.99 -8.13
CA THR A 130 -29.90 31.20 -8.11
C THR A 130 -30.34 32.31 -9.05
N LEU A 131 -29.53 33.36 -9.23
CA LEU A 131 -29.80 34.42 -10.22
C LEU A 131 -29.67 33.91 -11.66
N TRP A 132 -28.70 33.04 -11.93
CA TRP A 132 -28.51 32.42 -13.25
C TRP A 132 -29.54 31.33 -13.57
N GLN A 133 -30.12 30.69 -12.55
CA GLN A 133 -31.18 29.68 -12.69
C GLN A 133 -32.59 30.27 -12.86
N ARG A 134 -32.77 31.60 -12.83
CA ARG A 134 -34.06 32.27 -13.16
C ARG A 134 -34.39 32.30 -14.67
N ARG A 135 -33.77 31.46 -15.50
CA ARG A 135 -34.30 31.12 -16.82
C ARG A 135 -35.35 30.00 -16.63
N PRO A 136 -36.57 30.13 -17.18
CA PRO A 136 -37.64 29.18 -16.89
C PRO A 136 -37.35 27.87 -17.61
N THR A 137 -36.81 26.90 -16.88
CA THR A 137 -36.88 25.48 -17.22
C THR A 137 -37.80 24.80 -16.23
N ALA A 138 -38.85 24.17 -16.77
CA ALA A 138 -39.90 23.50 -16.04
C ALA A 138 -39.35 22.40 -15.10
N PRO A 139 -40.02 22.13 -13.98
CA PRO A 139 -39.52 21.25 -12.94
C PRO A 139 -39.92 19.79 -13.20
N VAL A 140 -39.00 18.86 -12.96
CA VAL A 140 -39.36 17.46 -12.70
C VAL A 140 -38.53 16.91 -11.53
N ALA A 141 -39.25 16.75 -10.43
CA ALA A 141 -39.17 15.72 -9.40
C ALA A 141 -37.80 15.30 -8.83
N THR A 142 -37.55 15.77 -7.61
CA THR A 142 -36.87 15.01 -6.55
C THR A 142 -37.59 13.69 -6.29
N ALA A 143 -36.84 12.59 -6.33
CA ALA A 143 -37.13 11.39 -5.54
C ALA A 143 -35.91 11.11 -4.62
N PRO A 144 -36.14 10.77 -3.35
CA PRO A 144 -35.07 10.49 -2.40
C PRO A 144 -34.59 9.04 -2.62
N VAL A 145 -33.28 8.84 -2.70
CA VAL A 145 -32.71 7.50 -2.46
C VAL A 145 -32.11 7.52 -1.07
N ALA A 146 -32.84 6.83 -0.19
CA ALA A 146 -32.46 6.52 1.17
C ALA A 146 -31.06 5.92 1.25
N SER A 147 -30.32 6.36 2.25
CA SER A 147 -29.05 5.81 2.68
C SER A 147 -29.23 4.40 3.28
N SER A 148 -28.28 3.51 2.95
CA SER A 148 -27.81 2.30 3.67
C SER A 148 -28.81 1.33 4.34
N PRO A 149 -28.57 0.02 4.13
CA PRO A 149 -27.84 -0.80 5.13
C PRO A 149 -26.81 -1.70 4.43
N ALA A 150 -25.85 -2.39 5.05
CA ALA A 150 -25.34 -2.44 6.41
C ALA A 150 -23.89 -2.89 6.27
N THR A 151 -23.03 -2.28 7.06
CA THR A 151 -21.65 -2.70 7.32
C THR A 151 -21.67 -4.04 8.07
N PRO A 152 -20.88 -5.06 7.69
CA PRO A 152 -20.50 -6.08 8.67
C PRO A 152 -19.55 -5.43 9.67
N VAL A 153 -20.05 -5.22 10.88
CA VAL A 153 -19.28 -4.79 12.04
C VAL A 153 -18.36 -5.94 12.43
N ILE A 154 -17.12 -5.93 11.95
CA ILE A 154 -16.04 -6.73 12.54
C ILE A 154 -15.57 -5.96 13.77
N ARG A 155 -15.98 -6.42 14.96
CA ARG A 155 -15.43 -5.98 16.25
C ARG A 155 -14.21 -6.82 16.56
N GLY A 156 -13.03 -6.23 16.37
CA GLY A 156 -11.76 -6.73 16.86
C GLY A 156 -10.71 -5.61 16.87
N PRO A 157 -9.69 -5.67 17.75
CA PRO A 157 -8.61 -4.67 17.83
C PRO A 157 -7.69 -4.64 16.59
N GLU A 158 -7.93 -5.50 15.60
CA GLU A 158 -7.11 -5.65 14.39
C GLU A 158 -7.32 -4.54 13.34
N VAL A 159 -8.44 -3.79 13.42
CA VAL A 159 -8.80 -2.77 12.42
C VAL A 159 -7.90 -1.54 12.48
N LEU A 160 -7.20 -1.29 13.60
CA LEU A 160 -6.27 -0.16 13.69
C LEU A 160 -4.90 -0.47 13.04
N ALA A 161 -4.47 -1.73 13.00
CA ALA A 161 -3.19 -2.12 12.41
C ALA A 161 -3.23 -2.17 10.86
N ALA A 162 -4.40 -2.41 10.27
CA ALA A 162 -4.57 -2.46 8.82
C ALA A 162 -4.42 -1.09 8.12
N ARG A 163 -4.51 0.03 8.86
CA ARG A 163 -4.46 1.39 8.27
C ARG A 163 -3.05 1.91 7.99
N THR A 164 -2.01 1.22 8.46
CA THR A 164 -0.60 1.65 8.29
C THR A 164 0.27 0.63 7.58
N ALA A 165 -0.31 -0.46 7.05
CA ALA A 165 0.42 -1.37 6.19
C ALA A 165 0.81 -0.62 4.90
N ALA A 166 2.10 -0.64 4.54
CA ALA A 166 2.55 -0.17 3.24
C ALA A 166 1.70 -0.84 2.14
N PRO A 167 1.36 -0.12 1.05
CA PRO A 167 0.58 -0.71 -0.04
C PRO A 167 1.26 -1.99 -0.50
N VAL A 168 0.63 -3.13 -0.21
CA VAL A 168 1.16 -4.43 -0.63
C VAL A 168 0.83 -4.53 -2.10
N VAL A 169 1.84 -4.34 -2.96
CA VAL A 169 1.69 -4.58 -4.39
C VAL A 169 1.52 -6.07 -4.60
N GLN A 170 0.36 -6.47 -5.11
CA GLN A 170 -0.01 -7.85 -5.37
C GLN A 170 -0.28 -8.04 -6.86
N ARG A 171 -0.01 -9.25 -7.35
CA ARG A 171 -0.45 -9.67 -8.67
C ARG A 171 -1.94 -9.96 -8.61
N VAL A 172 -2.70 -9.31 -9.48
CA VAL A 172 -4.15 -9.48 -9.62
C VAL A 172 -4.44 -9.77 -11.09
N ASP A 173 -5.54 -10.47 -11.37
CA ASP A 173 -6.01 -10.69 -12.73
C ASP A 173 -6.28 -9.35 -13.44
N VAL A 174 -5.92 -9.28 -14.72
CA VAL A 174 -6.03 -8.09 -15.54
C VAL A 174 -7.51 -7.77 -15.75
N PRO A 175 -8.00 -6.61 -15.29
CA PRO A 175 -9.39 -6.22 -15.51
C PRO A 175 -9.72 -6.12 -17.00
N SER A 176 -10.91 -6.58 -17.40
CA SER A 176 -11.31 -6.61 -18.82
C SER A 176 -11.23 -5.24 -19.51
N ALA A 177 -11.65 -4.17 -18.83
CA ALA A 177 -11.54 -2.81 -19.36
C ALA A 177 -10.07 -2.37 -19.58
N LEU A 178 -9.16 -2.79 -18.69
CA LEU A 178 -7.73 -2.51 -18.83
C LEU A 178 -7.14 -3.29 -20.02
N ALA A 179 -7.46 -4.58 -20.14
CA ALA A 179 -7.03 -5.40 -21.26
C ALA A 179 -7.50 -4.81 -22.60
N THR A 180 -8.79 -4.46 -22.72
CA THR A 180 -9.33 -3.82 -23.94
C THR A 180 -8.58 -2.54 -24.29
N LEU A 181 -8.28 -1.69 -23.31
CA LEU A 181 -7.55 -0.45 -23.55
C LEU A 181 -6.16 -0.68 -24.14
N LEU A 182 -5.41 -1.62 -23.58
CA LEU A 182 -4.05 -1.93 -24.02
C LEU A 182 -4.03 -2.58 -25.40
N ILE A 183 -4.97 -3.50 -25.67
CA ILE A 183 -5.12 -4.13 -26.99
C ILE A 183 -5.44 -3.05 -28.04
N ALA A 184 -6.45 -2.21 -27.76
CA ALA A 184 -6.85 -1.17 -28.68
C ALA A 184 -5.71 -0.16 -28.93
N ARG A 185 -4.88 0.12 -27.92
CA ARG A 185 -3.69 0.94 -28.06
C ARG A 185 -2.66 0.29 -28.98
N ALA A 186 -2.25 -0.96 -28.70
CA ALA A 186 -1.25 -1.68 -29.48
C ALA A 186 -1.64 -1.78 -30.96
N VAL A 187 -2.94 -2.01 -31.20
CA VAL A 187 -3.52 -2.12 -32.53
C VAL A 187 -3.51 -0.80 -33.28
N ARG A 188 -3.85 0.31 -32.63
CA ARG A 188 -3.77 1.64 -33.26
C ARG A 188 -2.32 2.03 -33.55
N GLU A 189 -1.41 1.79 -32.61
CA GLU A 189 0.00 2.16 -32.78
C GLU A 189 0.71 1.36 -33.87
N ARG A 190 0.27 0.12 -34.13
CA ARG A 190 0.91 -0.77 -35.11
C ARG A 190 0.07 -1.10 -36.33
N SER A 191 -1.11 -0.50 -36.46
CA SER A 191 -2.06 -0.74 -37.55
C SER A 191 -2.34 -2.24 -37.77
N ILE A 192 -2.65 -2.96 -36.67
CA ILE A 192 -2.94 -4.40 -36.71
C ILE A 192 -4.44 -4.62 -36.99
N ASP A 193 -4.78 -5.29 -38.10
CA ASP A 193 -6.18 -5.56 -38.44
C ASP A 193 -6.74 -6.84 -37.79
N GLU A 194 -5.91 -7.88 -37.67
CA GLU A 194 -6.24 -9.17 -37.05
C GLU A 194 -5.12 -9.59 -36.10
N ALA A 195 -5.46 -10.01 -34.89
CA ALA A 195 -4.48 -10.38 -33.86
C ALA A 195 -4.93 -11.57 -33.01
N CYS A 196 -3.94 -12.34 -32.56
CA CYS A 196 -4.10 -13.32 -31.49
C CYS A 196 -3.87 -12.66 -30.14
N VAL A 197 -4.89 -12.65 -29.29
CA VAL A 197 -4.82 -12.00 -27.98
C VAL A 197 -4.85 -13.06 -26.88
N ARG A 198 -4.01 -12.87 -25.85
CA ARG A 198 -4.07 -13.60 -24.59
C ARG A 198 -4.03 -12.63 -23.41
N VAL A 199 -4.83 -12.92 -22.40
CA VAL A 199 -4.91 -12.14 -21.16
C VAL A 199 -4.68 -13.11 -20.01
N ASP A 200 -3.68 -12.83 -19.16
CA ASP A 200 -3.23 -13.71 -18.07
C ASP A 200 -3.00 -15.16 -18.51
N GLU A 201 -2.35 -15.32 -19.66
CA GLU A 201 -2.05 -16.62 -20.28
C GLU A 201 -3.28 -17.40 -20.80
N GLU A 202 -4.48 -16.87 -20.62
CA GLU A 202 -5.73 -17.45 -21.09
C GLU A 202 -6.28 -16.74 -22.34
N ALA A 203 -7.31 -17.37 -22.94
CA ALA A 203 -8.09 -16.72 -24.00
C ALA A 203 -8.84 -15.49 -23.42
N PRO A 204 -9.04 -14.43 -24.22
CA PRO A 204 -9.71 -13.23 -23.74
C PRO A 204 -11.15 -13.56 -23.29
N SER A 205 -11.53 -13.04 -22.13
CA SER A 205 -12.90 -13.20 -21.61
C SER A 205 -13.95 -12.63 -22.57
N GLU A 206 -15.18 -13.15 -22.51
CA GLU A 206 -16.30 -12.69 -23.35
C GLU A 206 -16.50 -11.17 -23.27
N ARG A 207 -16.29 -10.59 -22.08
CA ARG A 207 -16.40 -9.16 -21.85
C ARG A 207 -15.37 -8.36 -22.67
N VAL A 208 -14.14 -8.86 -22.78
CA VAL A 208 -13.08 -8.22 -23.58
C VAL A 208 -13.43 -8.29 -25.07
N ILE A 209 -13.93 -9.45 -25.53
CA ILE A 209 -14.37 -9.66 -26.91
C ILE A 209 -15.49 -8.68 -27.27
N GLU A 210 -16.50 -8.56 -26.41
CA GLU A 210 -17.63 -7.64 -26.61
C GLU A 210 -17.19 -6.18 -26.65
N LEU A 211 -16.30 -5.78 -25.75
CA LEU A 211 -15.76 -4.41 -25.70
C LEU A 211 -14.91 -4.07 -26.93
N LEU A 212 -14.11 -5.02 -27.42
CA LEU A 212 -13.30 -4.84 -28.63
C LEU A 212 -14.18 -4.77 -29.89
N ALA A 213 -15.23 -5.59 -29.96
CA ALA A 213 -16.19 -5.54 -31.06
C ALA A 213 -16.88 -4.16 -31.14
N LYS A 214 -17.24 -3.57 -29.99
CA LYS A 214 -17.77 -2.19 -29.91
C LYS A 214 -16.73 -1.12 -30.31
N ALA A 215 -15.45 -1.36 -30.04
CA ALA A 215 -14.36 -0.45 -30.39
C ALA A 215 -13.94 -0.53 -31.87
N GLY A 216 -14.40 -1.54 -32.61
CA GLY A 216 -14.28 -1.65 -34.07
C GLY A 216 -13.00 -2.28 -34.61
N LYS A 217 -11.91 -2.37 -33.82
CA LYS A 217 -10.64 -3.07 -34.16
C LYS A 217 -9.85 -3.46 -32.90
N PRO A 218 -9.02 -4.52 -32.95
CA PRO A 218 -8.77 -5.44 -34.06
C PRO A 218 -9.84 -6.53 -34.15
N LYS A 219 -9.89 -7.25 -35.28
CA LYS A 219 -10.56 -8.55 -35.31
C LYS A 219 -9.72 -9.56 -34.52
N LEU A 220 -10.35 -10.29 -33.61
CA LEU A 220 -9.69 -11.38 -32.90
C LEU A 220 -9.65 -12.60 -33.83
N ALA A 221 -8.47 -13.17 -34.00
CA ALA A 221 -8.31 -14.42 -34.73
C ALA A 221 -8.87 -15.59 -33.92
N ASP A 222 -9.39 -16.61 -34.61
CA ASP A 222 -9.85 -17.84 -33.98
C ASP A 222 -8.71 -18.55 -33.24
N ALA A 223 -9.02 -19.19 -32.11
CA ALA A 223 -8.05 -19.92 -31.29
C ALA A 223 -7.24 -20.95 -32.10
N ALA A 224 -7.85 -21.59 -33.10
CA ALA A 224 -7.19 -22.55 -34.00
C ALA A 224 -6.08 -21.91 -34.85
N ARG A 225 -6.19 -20.61 -35.16
CA ARG A 225 -5.16 -19.85 -35.89
C ARG A 225 -4.11 -19.25 -34.96
N CYS A 226 -4.31 -19.31 -33.64
CA CYS A 226 -3.41 -18.70 -32.66
C CYS A 226 -2.35 -19.63 -32.08
N GLY A 227 -2.07 -20.76 -32.75
CA GLY A 227 -1.02 -21.70 -32.40
C GLY A 227 0.40 -21.12 -32.44
N GLU A 228 1.36 -21.88 -31.92
CA GLU A 228 2.78 -21.52 -32.02
C GLU A 228 3.24 -21.60 -33.48
N GLY A 229 3.81 -20.50 -34.01
CA GLY A 229 4.32 -20.42 -35.38
C GLY A 229 3.44 -19.70 -36.39
N THR A 230 2.28 -19.16 -35.99
CA THR A 230 1.45 -18.33 -36.89
C THR A 230 2.13 -16.98 -37.19
N GLU A 231 2.02 -16.49 -38.43
CA GLU A 231 2.46 -15.14 -38.83
C GLU A 231 1.57 -14.01 -38.28
N LEU A 232 0.42 -14.35 -37.68
CA LEU A 232 -0.48 -13.37 -37.09
C LEU A 232 0.17 -12.68 -35.88
N PRO A 233 0.04 -11.35 -35.75
CA PRO A 233 0.50 -10.63 -34.58
C PRO A 233 -0.12 -11.19 -33.30
N ARG A 234 0.71 -11.49 -32.29
CA ARG A 234 0.29 -11.95 -30.97
C ARG A 234 0.48 -10.84 -29.93
N ILE A 235 -0.55 -10.60 -29.14
CA ILE A 235 -0.56 -9.65 -28.03
C ILE A 235 -0.86 -10.42 -26.75
N ASP A 236 0.12 -10.52 -25.86
CA ASP A 236 -0.03 -11.13 -24.54
C ASP A 236 -0.03 -10.00 -23.49
N ILE A 237 -1.04 -9.97 -22.61
CA ILE A 237 -1.14 -9.02 -21.50
C ILE A 237 -1.19 -9.83 -20.21
N ASP A 238 -0.27 -9.57 -19.29
CA ASP A 238 -0.15 -10.32 -18.06
C ASP A 238 0.52 -9.47 -16.96
N GLU A 239 0.67 -10.08 -15.78
CA GLU A 239 1.48 -9.53 -14.68
C GLU A 239 0.98 -8.13 -14.23
N TYR A 240 -0.34 -7.97 -14.06
CA TYR A 240 -0.88 -6.76 -13.47
C TYR A 240 -0.60 -6.71 -11.96
N MET A 241 0.20 -5.73 -11.57
CA MET A 241 0.67 -5.48 -10.22
C MET A 241 -0.03 -4.24 -9.68
N THR A 242 -0.82 -4.38 -8.61
CA THR A 242 -1.56 -3.26 -8.00
C THR A 242 -1.59 -3.39 -6.48
N ASP A 243 -1.74 -2.27 -5.80
CA ASP A 243 -1.95 -2.20 -4.35
C ASP A 243 -3.44 -2.11 -3.96
N GLY A 244 -4.34 -2.23 -4.94
CA GLY A 244 -5.79 -2.11 -4.75
C GLY A 244 -6.33 -0.67 -4.76
N SER A 245 -5.47 0.34 -4.88
CA SER A 245 -5.90 1.75 -4.97
C SER A 245 -6.47 2.13 -6.34
N GLY A 246 -6.29 1.27 -7.35
CA GLY A 246 -6.63 1.55 -8.74
C GLY A 246 -5.45 2.07 -9.56
N VAL A 247 -4.26 2.23 -8.97
CA VAL A 247 -3.01 2.35 -9.74
C VAL A 247 -2.25 1.02 -9.77
N GLY A 248 -1.47 0.83 -10.83
CA GLY A 248 -0.64 -0.37 -10.96
C GLY A 248 0.26 -0.33 -12.19
N THR A 249 1.02 -1.41 -12.35
CA THR A 249 1.85 -1.64 -13.52
C THR A 249 1.42 -2.94 -14.18
N VAL A 250 1.32 -2.96 -15.50
CA VAL A 250 0.91 -4.14 -16.30
C VAL A 250 1.91 -4.38 -17.41
N ARG A 251 2.20 -5.64 -17.71
CA ARG A 251 3.10 -6.02 -18.79
C ARG A 251 2.31 -6.37 -20.05
N MET A 252 2.81 -5.91 -21.18
CA MET A 252 2.29 -6.25 -22.50
C MET A 252 3.43 -6.67 -23.41
N ARG A 253 3.27 -7.84 -24.02
CA ARG A 253 4.19 -8.37 -25.02
C ARG A 253 3.51 -8.39 -26.38
N VAL A 254 4.22 -7.91 -27.38
CA VAL A 254 3.77 -7.92 -28.77
C VAL A 254 4.78 -8.67 -29.62
N HIS A 255 4.30 -9.69 -30.32
CA HIS A 255 5.08 -10.52 -31.22
C HIS A 255 4.51 -10.37 -32.64
N GLN A 256 5.35 -9.97 -33.60
CA GLN A 256 4.95 -9.81 -35.00
C GLN A 256 6.13 -10.22 -35.89
N GLY A 257 6.05 -11.41 -36.49
CA GLY A 257 7.17 -12.00 -37.22
C GLY A 257 8.41 -12.14 -36.33
N ALA A 258 9.54 -11.56 -36.77
CA ALA A 258 10.78 -11.53 -35.99
C ALA A 258 10.79 -10.49 -34.85
N MET A 259 9.87 -9.51 -34.87
CA MET A 259 9.82 -8.45 -33.89
C MET A 259 9.18 -8.96 -32.59
N ARG A 260 9.87 -8.75 -31.47
CA ARG A 260 9.37 -9.04 -30.12
C ARG A 260 9.55 -7.80 -29.26
N ILE A 261 8.48 -7.34 -28.64
CA ILE A 261 8.47 -6.14 -27.80
C ILE A 261 7.91 -6.53 -26.45
N ASP A 262 8.63 -6.19 -25.39
CA ASP A 262 8.17 -6.29 -24.00
C ASP A 262 8.09 -4.87 -23.42
N GLN A 263 6.90 -4.46 -23.01
CA GLN A 263 6.66 -3.13 -22.47
C GLN A 263 5.83 -3.22 -21.20
N ARG A 264 6.24 -2.46 -20.18
CA ARG A 264 5.45 -2.24 -18.97
C ARG A 264 4.75 -0.89 -19.04
N PHE A 265 3.50 -0.85 -18.63
CA PHE A 265 2.67 0.35 -18.58
C PHE A 265 2.28 0.64 -17.15
N ASP A 266 2.42 1.90 -16.76
CA ASP A 266 1.83 2.42 -15.53
C ASP A 266 0.41 2.86 -15.85
N VAL A 267 -0.54 2.38 -15.05
CA VAL A 267 -1.97 2.51 -15.33
C VAL A 267 -2.70 3.00 -14.09
N GLU A 268 -3.76 3.78 -14.33
CA GLU A 268 -4.61 4.36 -13.31
C GLU A 268 -6.08 4.17 -13.71
N ARG A 269 -6.89 3.75 -12.75
CA ARG A 269 -8.33 3.59 -12.89
C ARG A 269 -9.04 4.91 -12.62
N GLN A 270 -9.84 5.37 -13.59
CA GLN A 270 -10.69 6.55 -13.49
C GLN A 270 -12.17 6.13 -13.55
N GLY A 271 -12.79 5.92 -12.40
CA GLY A 271 -14.15 5.40 -12.35
C GLY A 271 -14.22 3.98 -12.92
N HIS A 272 -14.90 3.78 -14.04
CA HIS A 272 -14.97 2.48 -14.74
C HIS A 272 -13.94 2.34 -15.86
N ASP A 273 -13.24 3.43 -16.19
CA ASP A 273 -12.27 3.48 -17.27
C ASP A 273 -10.84 3.35 -16.73
N TRP A 274 -9.92 3.07 -17.64
CA TRP A 274 -8.50 3.00 -17.35
C TRP A 274 -7.75 4.04 -18.18
N ARG A 275 -6.61 4.47 -17.67
CA ARG A 275 -5.71 5.39 -18.37
C ARG A 275 -4.27 4.94 -18.17
N VAL A 276 -3.47 5.04 -19.22
CA VAL A 276 -2.01 4.87 -19.15
C VAL A 276 -1.38 6.20 -18.72
N THR A 277 -0.59 6.16 -17.66
CA THR A 277 0.14 7.33 -17.12
C THR A 277 1.61 7.32 -17.51
N GLY A 278 2.19 6.14 -17.74
CA GLY A 278 3.59 5.95 -18.11
C GLY A 278 3.82 4.66 -18.89
N SER A 279 4.98 4.54 -19.53
CA SER A 279 5.40 3.28 -20.15
C SER A 279 6.92 3.15 -20.18
N THR A 280 7.42 1.95 -19.88
CA THR A 280 8.84 1.61 -19.96
C THR A 280 9.00 0.41 -20.90
N ARG A 281 9.79 0.56 -21.96
CA ARG A 281 10.10 -0.53 -22.90
C ARG A 281 11.38 -1.24 -22.44
N ARG A 282 11.37 -2.56 -22.47
CA ARG A 282 12.54 -3.39 -22.17
C ARG A 282 13.15 -3.99 -23.42
#